data_AF-A0A1W1BN41-F1
#
_entry.id   AF-A0A1W1BN41-F1
#
_cell.length_a   1.000
_cell.length_b   1.000
_cell.length_c   1.000
_cell.angle_alpha   90.00
_cell.angle_beta   90.00
_cell.angle_gamma   90.00
#
_symmetry.space_group_name_H-M   'P 1'
#
loop_
_entity.id
_entity.type
_entity.pdbx_description
1 polymer ?
#
loop_
_entity_poly.entity_id
_entity_poly.type
_entity_poly.pdbx_seq_one_letter_code
_entity_poly.pdbx_strand_id
1 'polypeptide(L)'
;MKKQLMIISTLALLLNGTAMADANLEKGAGAQKLAKMAGEKSPFYRTAKEAFPKDYFLVNQNLPFLVGVSLFHPNSDTLNLDKKQLEAIIELKNSTVPKAAKVAKEIKAMELELAKASLDDKKEPKSLNELVEKISKARTALTKGHLECIHKIQTILSDKQYATLLKLASTPAKPKVTPATNEGQTLFTQKCATCHITTRPKDMSTLIAPPLMGVMRHLKDTYSDKSKAVVFIKDYVLNPSKDKAVCMPQKIKRFGLMPSQKGNVTEKELEVIANWMFDNFPPKGFRGMGHGRFNGMQYK
;
A
#
# COMPACT_ATOMS: atom_id res chain seq x y z
N MET A 1 -37.36 -50.34 -32.99
CA MET A 1 -37.10 -49.18 -32.09
C MET A 1 -36.12 -49.63 -31.00
N LYS A 2 -34.82 -49.37 -31.18
CA LYS A 2 -33.77 -49.66 -30.18
C LYS A 2 -33.21 -48.31 -29.72
N LYS A 3 -33.45 -47.95 -28.46
CA LYS A 3 -32.92 -46.72 -27.84
C LYS A 3 -31.44 -46.93 -27.51
N GLN A 4 -30.57 -46.10 -28.09
CA GLN A 4 -29.18 -45.95 -27.68
C GLN A 4 -29.11 -45.24 -26.33
N LEU A 5 -28.42 -45.86 -25.37
CA LEU A 5 -28.08 -45.29 -24.08
C LEU A 5 -26.75 -44.55 -24.22
N MET A 6 -26.76 -43.22 -24.21
CA MET A 6 -25.54 -42.41 -24.16
C MET A 6 -24.97 -42.47 -22.74
N ILE A 7 -23.76 -43.01 -22.63
CA ILE A 7 -22.92 -42.94 -21.43
C ILE A 7 -22.23 -41.56 -21.45
N ILE A 8 -22.69 -40.65 -20.60
CA ILE A 8 -22.01 -39.38 -20.35
C ILE A 8 -20.94 -39.64 -19.29
N SER A 9 -19.69 -39.77 -19.73
CA SER A 9 -18.52 -39.77 -18.85
C SER A 9 -18.27 -38.35 -18.35
N THR A 10 -18.66 -38.08 -17.10
CA THR A 10 -18.28 -36.85 -16.40
C THR A 10 -16.83 -36.95 -15.95
N LEU A 11 -15.93 -36.38 -16.74
CA LEU A 11 -14.55 -36.10 -16.37
C LEU A 11 -14.56 -35.08 -15.22
N ALA A 12 -14.42 -35.57 -13.98
CA ALA A 12 -14.25 -34.74 -12.80
C ALA A 12 -12.89 -34.02 -12.88
N LEU A 13 -12.94 -32.74 -13.25
CA LEU A 13 -11.79 -31.84 -13.26
C LEU A 13 -11.39 -31.55 -11.80
N LEU A 14 -10.38 -32.28 -11.31
CA LEU A 14 -9.71 -31.98 -10.04
C LEU A 14 -8.95 -30.66 -10.18
N LEU A 15 -9.60 -29.56 -9.81
CA LEU A 15 -8.94 -28.28 -9.56
C LEU A 15 -8.20 -28.40 -8.22
N ASN A 16 -6.91 -28.76 -8.28
CA ASN A 16 -5.97 -28.46 -7.21
C ASN A 16 -5.87 -26.92 -7.08
N GLY A 17 -6.71 -26.34 -6.23
CA GLY A 17 -6.52 -24.98 -5.78
C GLY A 17 -5.21 -24.91 -5.00
N THR A 18 -4.18 -24.32 -5.59
CA THR A 18 -3.08 -23.76 -4.81
C THR A 18 -3.70 -22.69 -3.92
N ALA A 19 -3.90 -22.98 -2.64
CA ALA A 19 -4.26 -21.98 -1.65
C ALA A 19 -3.24 -20.85 -1.76
N MET A 20 -3.68 -19.70 -2.26
CA MET A 20 -2.83 -18.51 -2.31
C MET A 20 -2.59 -18.09 -0.87
N ALA A 21 -1.31 -18.01 -0.49
CA ALA A 21 -0.91 -17.61 0.85
C ALA A 21 -1.43 -16.18 1.17
N ASP A 22 -2.01 -16.02 2.35
CA ASP A 22 -2.54 -14.78 2.92
C ASP A 22 -1.82 -14.34 4.21
N ALA A 23 -2.12 -13.12 4.67
CA ALA A 23 -1.58 -12.62 5.93
C ALA A 23 -2.36 -13.19 7.13
N ASN A 24 -1.66 -13.55 8.22
CA ASN A 24 -2.29 -13.99 9.46
C ASN A 24 -3.20 -12.92 10.09
N LEU A 25 -2.89 -11.65 9.86
CA LEU A 25 -3.68 -10.52 10.34
C LEU A 25 -3.66 -9.38 9.32
N GLU A 26 -4.84 -8.81 9.07
CA GLU A 26 -4.97 -7.58 8.30
C GLU A 26 -4.31 -6.39 9.01
N LYS A 27 -3.71 -5.49 8.25
CA LYS A 27 -3.10 -4.28 8.82
C LYS A 27 -4.20 -3.33 9.31
N GLY A 28 -4.37 -3.24 10.62
CA GLY A 28 -5.30 -2.31 11.28
C GLY A 28 -4.77 -0.90 11.52
N ALA A 29 -5.53 -0.10 12.27
CA ALA A 29 -5.25 1.31 12.60
C ALA A 29 -3.92 1.57 13.34
N GLY A 30 -3.25 0.53 13.86
CA GLY A 30 -1.97 0.64 14.56
C GLY A 30 -0.86 1.30 13.74
N ALA A 31 -0.81 1.05 12.42
CA ALA A 31 0.16 1.68 11.54
C ALA A 31 -0.02 3.20 11.43
N GLN A 32 -1.28 3.66 11.39
CA GLN A 32 -1.62 5.09 11.37
C GLN A 32 -1.25 5.76 12.71
N LYS A 33 -1.49 5.07 13.83
CA LYS A 33 -1.10 5.57 15.16
C LYS A 33 0.41 5.73 15.28
N LEU A 34 1.19 4.77 14.78
CA LEU A 34 2.66 4.87 14.76
C LEU A 34 3.14 6.02 13.87
N ALA A 35 2.54 6.23 12.71
CA ALA A 35 2.86 7.36 11.84
C ALA A 35 2.58 8.70 12.52
N LYS A 36 1.45 8.84 13.22
CA LYS A 36 1.13 10.04 14.02
C LYS A 36 2.13 10.25 15.16
N MET A 37 2.58 9.17 15.82
CA MET A 37 3.56 9.25 16.89
C MET A 37 4.95 9.65 16.39
N ALA A 38 5.34 9.22 15.19
CA ALA A 38 6.60 9.62 14.57
C ALA A 38 6.66 11.13 14.38
N GLY A 39 5.54 11.77 14.03
CA GLY A 39 5.47 13.21 13.79
C GLY A 39 6.22 13.62 12.53
N GLU A 40 6.67 14.87 12.49
CA GLU A 40 7.37 15.40 11.34
C GLU A 40 8.74 14.75 11.14
N LYS A 41 9.12 14.58 9.88
CA LYS A 41 10.41 14.00 9.49
C LYS A 41 11.48 15.07 9.60
N SER A 42 12.67 14.70 10.09
CA SER A 42 13.84 15.59 10.06
C SER A 42 14.17 16.01 8.62
N PRO A 43 14.57 17.28 8.39
CA PRO A 43 14.98 17.75 7.06
C PRO A 43 16.22 17.00 6.53
N PHE A 44 17.00 16.36 7.41
CA PHE A 44 18.20 15.61 7.05
C PHE A 44 17.95 14.12 6.78
N TYR A 45 16.72 13.64 6.98
CA TYR A 45 16.40 12.23 6.82
C TYR A 45 16.23 11.88 5.33
N ARG A 46 17.11 11.01 4.82
CA ARG A 46 17.32 10.83 3.37
C ARG A 46 16.40 9.83 2.69
N THR A 47 15.76 8.93 3.44
CA THR A 47 14.86 7.96 2.81
C THR A 47 13.48 8.60 2.57
N ALA A 48 12.76 8.11 1.58
CA ALA A 48 11.44 8.63 1.21
C ALA A 48 10.43 8.54 2.37
N LYS A 49 10.59 7.54 3.25
CA LYS A 49 9.70 7.31 4.38
C LYS A 49 10.49 6.88 5.61
N GLU A 50 10.24 7.59 6.71
CA GLU A 50 10.76 7.20 8.03
C GLU A 50 10.23 5.84 8.45
N ALA A 51 11.13 4.90 8.77
CA ALA A 51 10.77 3.58 9.27
C ALA A 51 10.67 3.62 10.81
N PHE A 52 9.71 4.38 11.32
CA PHE A 52 9.43 4.48 12.75
C PHE A 52 8.69 3.22 13.29
N PRO A 53 9.06 2.65 14.45
CA PRO A 53 10.18 3.02 15.34
C PRO A 53 11.51 2.34 15.00
N LYS A 54 11.56 1.48 13.97
CA LYS A 54 12.73 0.66 13.59
C LYS A 54 14.03 1.46 13.48
N ASP A 55 14.00 2.67 12.91
CA ASP A 55 15.21 3.45 12.66
C ASP A 55 15.96 3.90 13.93
N TYR A 56 15.29 3.84 15.08
CA TYR A 56 15.83 4.29 16.36
C TYR A 56 16.44 3.15 17.18
N PHE A 57 16.55 1.94 16.64
CA PHE A 57 17.28 0.85 17.28
C PHE A 57 18.78 0.98 16.98
N LEU A 58 19.63 0.56 17.93
CA LEU A 58 21.09 0.60 17.73
C LEU A 58 21.53 -0.30 16.56
N VAL A 59 20.90 -1.47 16.42
CA VAL A 59 21.21 -2.49 15.38
C VAL A 59 20.01 -2.66 14.43
N ASN A 60 19.52 -1.56 13.87
CA ASN A 60 18.29 -1.52 13.07
C ASN A 60 18.41 -2.18 11.68
N GLN A 61 19.60 -2.26 11.09
CA GLN A 61 19.77 -2.79 9.72
C GLN A 61 19.77 -4.32 9.67
N ASN A 62 20.28 -4.98 10.71
CA ASN A 62 20.59 -6.41 10.69
C ASN A 62 19.63 -7.29 11.52
N LEU A 63 18.66 -6.69 12.22
CA LEU A 63 17.69 -7.44 13.02
C LEU A 63 16.28 -7.32 12.43
N PRO A 64 15.62 -8.45 12.10
CA PRO A 64 14.28 -8.43 11.53
C PRO A 64 13.19 -8.18 12.59
N PHE A 65 12.07 -7.58 12.16
CA PHE A 65 10.88 -7.43 12.99
C PHE A 65 10.00 -8.68 12.92
N LEU A 66 10.43 -9.75 13.60
CA LEU A 66 9.79 -11.08 13.50
C LEU A 66 8.31 -11.11 13.91
N VAL A 67 7.91 -10.32 14.91
CA VAL A 67 6.50 -10.15 15.29
C VAL A 67 5.68 -9.56 14.13
N GLY A 68 6.22 -8.57 13.43
CA GLY A 68 5.53 -7.98 12.27
C GLY A 68 5.47 -8.93 11.08
N VAL A 69 6.54 -9.67 10.82
CA VAL A 69 6.58 -10.65 9.73
C VAL A 69 5.60 -11.78 9.99
N SER A 70 5.55 -12.31 11.21
CA SER A 70 4.63 -13.40 11.58
C SER A 70 3.16 -13.01 11.53
N LEU A 71 2.82 -11.74 11.68
CA LEU A 71 1.42 -11.28 11.65
C LEU A 71 0.99 -10.69 10.30
N PHE A 72 1.86 -9.92 9.64
CA PHE A 72 1.46 -9.03 8.54
C PHE A 72 2.19 -9.29 7.23
N HIS A 73 3.12 -10.25 7.18
CA HIS A 73 3.72 -10.63 5.91
C HIS A 73 2.64 -11.23 4.99
N PRO A 74 2.63 -10.93 3.67
CA PRO A 74 1.59 -11.43 2.76
C PRO A 74 1.43 -12.94 2.72
N ASN A 75 2.48 -13.68 3.08
CA ASN A 75 2.49 -15.16 3.12
C ASN A 75 2.67 -15.68 4.56
N SER A 76 2.21 -14.93 5.56
CA SER A 76 2.44 -15.33 6.97
C SER A 76 1.56 -16.50 7.40
N ASP A 77 0.45 -16.75 6.73
CA ASP A 77 -0.38 -17.96 6.91
C ASP A 77 0.38 -19.27 6.67
N THR A 78 1.42 -19.25 5.83
CA THR A 78 2.29 -20.41 5.57
C THR A 78 3.02 -20.90 6.83
N LEU A 79 3.06 -20.07 7.88
CA LEU A 79 3.55 -20.47 9.20
C LEU A 79 2.62 -21.47 9.89
N ASN A 80 1.36 -21.59 9.45
CA ASN A 80 0.34 -22.48 10.03
C ASN A 80 0.32 -22.37 11.56
N LEU A 81 0.21 -21.13 12.07
CA LEU A 81 0.18 -20.87 13.50
C LEU A 81 -1.10 -21.45 14.11
N ASP A 82 -0.95 -22.18 15.21
CA ASP A 82 -2.13 -22.55 15.99
C ASP A 82 -2.71 -21.34 16.73
N LYS A 83 -3.92 -21.50 17.27
CA LYS A 83 -4.62 -20.43 17.98
C LYS A 83 -3.82 -19.86 19.15
N LYS A 84 -3.15 -20.71 19.94
CA LYS A 84 -2.36 -20.29 21.10
C LYS A 84 -1.12 -19.51 20.66
N GLN A 85 -0.44 -19.97 19.62
CA GLN A 85 0.71 -19.29 19.03
C GLN A 85 0.32 -17.90 18.51
N LEU A 86 -0.78 -17.81 17.76
CA LEU A 86 -1.28 -16.55 17.22
C LEU A 86 -1.63 -15.55 18.34
N GLU A 87 -2.36 -16.00 19.36
CA GLU A 87 -2.71 -15.18 20.54
C GLU A 87 -1.46 -14.67 21.27
N ALA A 88 -0.47 -15.54 21.50
CA ALA A 88 0.79 -15.17 22.16
C ALA A 88 1.58 -14.12 21.36
N ILE A 89 1.65 -14.24 20.03
CA ILE A 89 2.33 -13.25 19.18
C ILE A 89 1.59 -11.92 19.18
N ILE A 90 0.25 -11.94 19.18
CA ILE A 90 -0.57 -10.72 19.27
C ILE A 90 -0.36 -10.02 20.61
N GLU A 91 -0.32 -10.76 21.72
CA GLU A 91 -0.04 -10.21 23.04
C GLU A 91 1.39 -9.62 23.11
N LEU A 92 2.37 -10.35 22.56
CA LEU A 92 3.75 -9.88 22.46
C LEU A 92 3.83 -8.58 21.67
N LYS A 93 3.14 -8.47 20.53
CA LYS A 93 3.03 -7.22 19.76
C LYS A 93 2.44 -6.09 20.61
N ASN A 94 1.32 -6.35 21.27
CA ASN A 94 0.57 -5.33 21.99
C ASN A 94 1.33 -4.80 23.22
N SER A 95 2.16 -5.64 23.83
CA SER A 95 3.00 -5.25 24.97
C SER A 95 4.32 -4.57 24.56
N THR A 96 4.94 -4.98 23.45
CA THR A 96 6.29 -4.52 23.05
C THR A 96 6.29 -3.32 22.12
N VAL A 97 5.43 -3.29 21.09
CA VAL A 97 5.43 -2.24 20.07
C VAL A 97 5.13 -0.85 20.66
N PRO A 98 4.14 -0.67 21.57
CA PRO A 98 3.91 0.64 22.17
C PRO A 98 5.08 1.13 23.03
N LYS A 99 5.73 0.23 23.77
CA LYS A 99 6.92 0.56 24.58
C LYS A 99 8.08 0.99 23.69
N ALA A 100 8.35 0.23 22.63
CA ALA A 100 9.38 0.56 21.66
C ALA A 100 9.09 1.91 20.97
N ALA A 101 7.84 2.16 20.58
CA ALA A 101 7.42 3.42 19.96
C ALA A 101 7.58 4.62 20.92
N LYS A 102 7.32 4.44 22.22
CA LYS A 102 7.53 5.50 23.22
C LYS A 102 9.02 5.87 23.33
N VAL A 103 9.89 4.88 23.49
CA VAL A 103 11.34 5.13 23.61
C VAL A 103 11.91 5.69 22.30
N ALA A 104 11.48 5.19 21.14
CA ALA A 104 11.89 5.73 19.85
C ALA A 104 11.48 7.20 19.67
N LYS A 105 10.31 7.60 20.18
CA LYS A 105 9.88 9.00 20.19
C LYS A 105 10.81 9.86 21.07
N GLU A 106 11.20 9.36 22.24
CA GLU A 106 12.15 10.05 23.13
C GLU A 106 13.53 10.21 22.47
N ILE A 107 14.03 9.15 21.82
CA ILE A 107 15.29 9.20 21.05
C ILE A 107 15.19 10.23 19.93
N LYS A 108 14.09 10.21 19.15
CA LYS A 108 13.87 11.19 18.08
C LYS A 108 13.90 12.62 18.60
N ALA A 109 13.25 12.88 19.74
CA ALA A 109 13.26 14.20 20.36
C ALA A 109 14.69 14.64 20.74
N MET A 110 15.47 13.76 21.37
CA MET A 110 16.87 14.03 21.71
C MET A 110 17.75 14.24 20.47
N GLU A 111 17.52 13.50 19.38
CA GLU A 111 18.26 13.68 18.12
C GLU A 111 17.96 15.02 17.45
N LEU A 112 16.69 15.47 17.49
CA LEU A 112 16.29 16.78 16.98
C LEU A 112 16.86 17.90 17.85
N GLU A 113 16.85 17.73 19.18
CA GLU A 113 17.49 18.65 20.12
C GLU A 113 19.00 18.75 19.84
N LEU A 114 19.68 17.61 19.66
CA LEU A 114 21.09 17.57 19.33
C LEU A 114 21.39 18.28 18.01
N ALA A 115 20.57 18.03 16.98
CA ALA A 115 20.71 18.69 15.67
C ALA A 115 20.56 20.21 15.79
N LYS A 116 19.52 20.70 16.46
CA LYS A 116 19.32 22.14 16.71
C LYS A 116 20.49 22.73 17.50
N ALA A 117 20.88 22.08 18.60
CA ALA A 117 21.94 22.56 19.48
C ALA A 117 23.30 22.66 18.76
N SER A 118 23.58 21.74 17.85
CA SER A 118 24.82 21.72 17.07
C SER A 118 24.80 22.66 15.87
N LEU A 119 23.68 22.74 15.12
CA LEU A 119 23.63 23.44 13.85
C LEU A 119 23.16 24.90 13.99
N ASP A 120 22.09 25.11 14.75
CA ASP A 120 21.47 26.42 14.89
C ASP A 120 22.11 27.20 16.05
N ASP A 121 22.19 26.55 17.21
CA ASP A 121 22.72 27.18 18.44
C ASP A 121 24.25 27.12 18.52
N LYS A 122 24.90 26.36 17.62
CA LYS A 122 26.37 26.21 17.48
C LYS A 122 27.09 25.91 18.80
N LYS A 123 26.49 25.09 19.67
CA LYS A 123 27.09 24.73 20.96
C LYS A 123 28.40 23.97 20.80
N GLU A 124 29.29 24.15 21.77
CA GLU A 124 30.58 23.46 21.83
C GLU A 124 30.39 21.93 21.87
N PRO A 125 31.16 21.13 21.09
CA PRO A 125 30.98 19.69 20.99
C PRO A 125 30.99 18.96 22.35
N LYS A 126 31.88 19.35 23.27
CA LYS A 126 31.96 18.72 24.60
C LYS A 126 30.67 18.87 25.41
N SER A 127 29.92 19.96 25.23
CA SER A 127 28.65 20.20 25.92
C SER A 127 27.52 19.30 25.44
N LEU A 128 27.69 18.66 24.27
CA LEU A 128 26.70 17.78 23.65
C LEU A 128 26.91 16.30 24.00
N ASN A 129 28.06 15.93 24.57
CA ASN A 129 28.43 14.54 24.87
C ASN A 129 27.38 13.83 25.73
N GLU A 130 26.85 14.48 26.76
CA GLU A 130 25.85 13.87 27.64
C GLU A 130 24.55 13.51 26.88
N LEU A 131 24.13 14.35 25.94
CA LEU A 131 22.94 14.08 25.11
C LEU A 131 23.19 12.91 24.16
N VAL A 132 24.38 12.84 23.56
CA VAL A 132 24.80 11.71 22.71
C VAL A 132 24.83 10.41 23.52
N GLU A 133 25.33 10.43 24.76
CA GLU A 133 25.31 9.27 25.64
C GLU A 133 23.89 8.83 26.01
N LYS A 134 22.98 9.77 26.29
CA LYS A 134 21.56 9.47 26.54
C LYS A 134 20.91 8.79 25.34
N ILE A 135 21.15 9.31 24.13
CA ILE A 135 20.69 8.69 22.88
C ILE A 135 21.24 7.26 22.76
N SER A 136 22.54 7.07 22.97
CA SER A 136 23.19 5.75 22.91
C SER A 136 22.59 4.75 23.90
N LYS A 137 22.39 5.17 25.16
CA LYS A 137 21.77 4.33 26.21
C LYS A 137 20.33 3.94 25.85
N ALA A 138 19.53 4.87 25.34
CA ALA A 138 18.15 4.59 24.93
C ALA A 138 18.08 3.64 23.72
N ARG A 139 18.93 3.86 22.70
CA ARG A 139 19.05 2.95 21.54
C ARG A 139 19.50 1.55 21.97
N THR A 140 20.42 1.46 22.93
CA THR A 140 20.88 0.19 23.52
C THR A 140 19.74 -0.53 24.23
N ALA A 141 18.94 0.17 25.04
CA ALA A 141 17.79 -0.40 25.73
C ALA A 141 16.75 -0.96 24.74
N LEU A 142 16.47 -0.23 23.65
CA LEU A 142 15.59 -0.71 22.57
C LEU A 142 16.12 -2.00 21.94
N THR A 143 17.40 -2.06 21.59
CA THR A 143 17.99 -3.26 21.00
C THR A 143 17.97 -4.44 21.96
N LYS A 144 18.25 -4.24 23.25
CA LYS A 144 18.12 -5.32 24.26
C LYS A 144 16.68 -5.86 24.33
N GLY A 145 15.68 -4.98 24.38
CA GLY A 145 14.28 -5.37 24.32
C GLY A 145 13.89 -6.09 23.01
N HIS A 146 14.52 -5.74 21.88
CA HIS A 146 14.34 -6.46 20.61
C HIS A 146 14.88 -7.89 20.69
N LEU A 147 16.07 -8.08 21.28
CA LEU A 147 16.65 -9.42 21.45
C LEU A 147 15.76 -10.31 22.32
N GLU A 148 15.19 -9.77 23.40
CA GLU A 148 14.19 -10.48 24.21
C GLU A 148 12.94 -10.83 23.39
N CYS A 149 12.47 -9.91 22.54
CA CYS A 149 11.33 -10.15 21.66
C CYS A 149 11.63 -11.24 20.61
N ILE A 150 12.84 -11.28 20.07
CA ILE A 150 13.30 -12.33 19.15
C ILE A 150 13.29 -13.68 19.88
N HIS A 151 13.85 -13.74 21.08
CA HIS A 151 13.87 -14.96 21.88
C HIS A 151 12.46 -15.48 22.19
N LYS A 152 11.53 -14.60 22.57
CA LYS A 152 10.12 -14.98 22.80
C LYS A 152 9.46 -15.56 21.55
N ILE A 153 9.79 -15.07 20.36
CA ILE A 153 9.28 -15.66 19.11
C ILE A 153 9.88 -17.06 18.90
N GLN A 154 11.17 -17.25 19.18
CA GLN A 154 11.79 -18.58 19.13
C GLN A 154 11.12 -19.57 20.08
N THR A 155 10.66 -19.12 21.26
CA THR A 155 9.95 -20.00 22.21
C THR A 155 8.49 -20.29 21.84
N ILE A 156 7.84 -19.39 21.08
CA ILE A 156 6.44 -19.57 20.66
C ILE A 156 6.34 -20.53 19.47
N LEU A 157 7.31 -20.48 18.56
CA LEU A 157 7.29 -21.23 17.30
C LEU A 157 8.05 -22.54 17.42
N SER A 158 7.60 -23.55 16.67
CA SER A 158 8.44 -24.73 16.40
C SER A 158 9.62 -24.37 15.50
N ASP A 159 10.67 -25.20 15.50
CA ASP A 159 11.86 -25.00 14.67
C ASP A 159 11.51 -24.83 13.18
N LYS A 160 10.56 -25.64 12.68
CA LYS A 160 10.08 -25.57 11.28
C LYS A 160 9.39 -24.24 10.99
N GLN A 161 8.55 -23.76 11.91
CA GLN A 161 7.86 -22.47 11.77
C GLN A 161 8.86 -21.31 11.84
N TYR A 162 9.82 -21.37 12.76
CA TYR A 162 10.84 -20.35 12.91
C TYR A 162 11.75 -20.27 11.67
N ALA A 163 12.19 -21.41 11.12
CA ALA A 163 12.94 -21.44 9.86
C ALA A 163 12.14 -20.83 8.70
N THR A 164 10.84 -21.13 8.63
CA THR A 164 9.93 -20.53 7.63
C THR A 164 9.84 -19.01 7.83
N LEU A 165 9.67 -18.55 9.07
CA LEU A 165 9.61 -17.13 9.40
C LEU A 165 10.89 -16.38 9.02
N LEU A 166 12.06 -16.98 9.27
CA LEU A 166 13.34 -16.38 8.87
C LEU A 166 13.44 -16.23 7.35
N LYS A 167 12.99 -17.22 6.58
CA LYS A 167 12.92 -17.13 5.12
C LYS A 167 12.02 -15.98 4.66
N LEU A 168 10.87 -15.81 5.30
CA LEU A 168 9.96 -14.68 5.03
C LEU A 168 10.59 -13.33 5.41
N ALA A 169 11.39 -13.28 6.47
CA ALA A 169 12.01 -12.05 6.95
C ALA A 169 13.24 -11.61 6.12
N SER A 170 13.99 -12.57 5.56
CA SER A 170 15.21 -12.32 4.78
C SER A 170 14.95 -12.16 3.28
N THR A 171 13.81 -12.64 2.79
CA THR A 171 13.41 -12.42 1.41
C THR A 171 12.62 -11.11 1.35
N PRO A 172 12.97 -10.14 0.50
CA PRO A 172 12.10 -9.00 0.29
C PRO A 172 10.74 -9.56 -0.11
N ALA A 173 9.72 -9.27 0.68
CA ALA A 173 8.36 -9.50 0.27
C ALA A 173 8.26 -8.87 -1.11
N LYS A 174 8.09 -9.68 -2.16
CA LYS A 174 7.46 -9.15 -3.35
C LYS A 174 6.21 -8.48 -2.80
N PRO A 175 5.91 -7.22 -3.16
CA PRO A 175 4.58 -6.70 -2.94
C PRO A 175 3.60 -7.82 -3.32
N LYS A 176 2.41 -7.87 -2.72
CA LYS A 176 1.31 -8.52 -3.43
C LYS A 176 1.16 -7.74 -4.76
N VAL A 177 2.01 -8.03 -5.74
CA VAL A 177 1.62 -8.30 -7.09
C VAL A 177 0.92 -9.62 -6.92
N THR A 178 -0.32 -9.52 -6.45
CA THR A 178 -1.36 -10.45 -6.86
C THR A 178 -1.07 -10.71 -8.34
N PRO A 179 -0.74 -11.93 -8.77
CA PRO A 179 -0.51 -12.20 -10.19
C PRO A 179 -1.74 -11.70 -10.89
N ALA A 180 -1.65 -10.58 -11.63
CA ALA A 180 -2.77 -9.72 -12.01
C ALA A 180 -4.15 -10.41 -11.97
N THR A 181 -4.68 -10.64 -10.78
CA THR A 181 -6.10 -10.63 -10.57
C THR A 181 -6.32 -9.15 -10.58
N ASN A 182 -6.55 -8.63 -11.78
CA ASN A 182 -7.65 -7.79 -12.14
C ASN A 182 -8.51 -7.23 -10.98
N GLU A 183 -8.09 -6.96 -9.74
CA GLU A 183 -9.01 -6.51 -8.70
C GLU A 183 -9.51 -5.11 -9.05
N GLY A 184 -8.60 -4.20 -9.37
CA GLY A 184 -8.96 -2.90 -9.95
C GLY A 184 -9.72 -3.04 -11.28
N GLN A 185 -9.33 -3.98 -12.14
CA GLN A 185 -10.02 -4.23 -13.41
C GLN A 185 -11.42 -4.85 -13.22
N THR A 186 -11.61 -5.71 -12.24
CA THR A 186 -12.82 -6.47 -11.90
C THR A 186 -13.77 -5.53 -11.21
N LEU A 187 -13.29 -4.77 -10.23
CA LEU A 187 -14.05 -3.68 -9.60
C LEU A 187 -14.45 -2.64 -10.66
N PHE A 188 -13.55 -2.25 -11.56
CA PHE A 188 -13.92 -1.38 -12.67
C PHE A 188 -14.98 -2.03 -13.57
N THR A 189 -14.82 -3.32 -13.91
CA THR A 189 -15.78 -4.04 -14.75
C THR A 189 -17.16 -4.12 -14.09
N GLN A 190 -17.20 -4.37 -12.79
CA GLN A 190 -18.42 -4.50 -12.00
C GLN A 190 -19.11 -3.14 -11.73
N LYS A 191 -18.33 -2.09 -11.52
CA LYS A 191 -18.83 -0.80 -11.00
C LYS A 191 -18.86 0.33 -12.03
N CYS A 192 -18.03 0.26 -13.07
CA CYS A 192 -17.78 1.37 -13.97
C CYS A 192 -17.99 1.02 -15.45
N ALA A 193 -17.82 -0.25 -15.84
CA ALA A 193 -17.84 -0.66 -17.25
C ALA A 193 -19.22 -0.66 -17.89
N THR A 194 -20.29 -0.50 -17.11
CA THR A 194 -21.63 -0.22 -17.65
C THR A 194 -21.65 1.06 -18.48
N CYS A 195 -20.84 2.06 -18.10
CA CYS A 195 -20.79 3.35 -18.79
C CYS A 195 -19.46 3.57 -19.51
N HIS A 196 -18.33 3.22 -18.88
CA HIS A 196 -17.00 3.52 -19.39
C HIS A 196 -16.34 2.30 -20.05
N ILE A 197 -15.95 2.46 -21.31
CA ILE A 197 -15.15 1.44 -22.00
C ILE A 197 -13.65 1.63 -21.75
N THR A 198 -12.93 0.52 -21.69
CA THR A 198 -11.46 0.46 -21.53
C THR A 198 -10.73 0.30 -22.86
N THR A 199 -11.44 0.00 -23.93
CA THR A 199 -10.87 -0.18 -25.27
C THR A 199 -11.04 1.07 -26.11
N ARG A 200 -10.25 1.17 -27.20
CA ARG A 200 -10.42 2.25 -28.18
C ARG A 200 -11.69 2.00 -28.99
N PRO A 201 -12.71 2.87 -28.91
CA PRO A 201 -13.91 2.70 -29.71
C PRO A 201 -13.62 3.00 -31.19
N LYS A 202 -14.25 2.24 -32.08
CA LYS A 202 -14.30 2.56 -33.52
C LYS A 202 -15.31 3.67 -33.81
N ASP A 203 -16.43 3.65 -33.10
CA ASP A 203 -17.46 4.68 -33.15
C ASP A 203 -17.73 5.22 -31.74
N MET A 204 -17.77 6.53 -31.62
CA MET A 204 -18.05 7.22 -30.36
C MET A 204 -19.55 7.51 -30.19
N SER A 205 -20.33 7.51 -31.28
CA SER A 205 -21.73 8.00 -31.29
C SER A 205 -22.64 7.23 -30.34
N THR A 206 -22.36 5.96 -30.12
CA THR A 206 -23.14 5.04 -29.28
C THR A 206 -22.74 5.03 -27.81
N LEU A 207 -21.68 5.76 -27.43
CA LEU A 207 -21.18 5.77 -26.07
C LEU A 207 -21.98 6.73 -25.19
N ILE A 208 -22.34 6.25 -23.99
CA ILE A 208 -23.05 7.06 -22.99
C ILE A 208 -22.10 7.81 -22.05
N ALA A 209 -20.83 7.39 -21.97
CA ALA A 209 -19.80 8.06 -21.18
C ALA A 209 -18.45 8.09 -21.94
N PRO A 210 -17.52 8.99 -21.58
CA PRO A 210 -16.24 9.05 -22.26
C PRO A 210 -15.40 7.78 -22.04
N PRO A 211 -14.69 7.27 -23.06
CA PRO A 211 -13.75 6.16 -22.90
C PRO A 211 -12.68 6.47 -21.85
N LEU A 212 -12.35 5.48 -21.03
CA LEU A 212 -11.42 5.60 -19.91
C LEU A 212 -10.07 6.18 -20.34
N MET A 213 -9.58 5.77 -21.51
CA MET A 213 -8.30 6.19 -22.07
C MET A 213 -8.23 7.72 -22.27
N GLY A 214 -9.34 8.33 -22.71
CA GLY A 214 -9.45 9.77 -22.87
C GLY A 214 -9.52 10.49 -21.54
N VAL A 215 -10.30 9.95 -20.60
CA VAL A 215 -10.42 10.48 -19.22
C VAL A 215 -9.06 10.49 -18.54
N MET A 216 -8.34 9.37 -18.57
CA MET A 216 -7.04 9.23 -17.92
C MET A 216 -5.94 10.06 -18.55
N ARG A 217 -6.03 10.35 -19.86
CA ARG A 217 -5.14 11.33 -20.50
C ARG A 217 -5.31 12.71 -19.87
N HIS A 218 -6.54 13.22 -19.82
CA HIS A 218 -6.81 14.54 -19.24
C HIS A 218 -6.47 14.60 -17.74
N LEU A 219 -6.69 13.51 -17.00
CA LEU A 219 -6.29 13.41 -15.60
C LEU A 219 -4.78 13.49 -15.42
N LYS A 220 -3.99 12.79 -16.24
CA LYS A 220 -2.52 12.84 -16.18
C LYS A 220 -1.94 14.16 -16.68
N ASP A 221 -2.60 14.80 -17.65
CA ASP A 221 -2.23 16.15 -18.09
C ASP A 221 -2.47 17.19 -16.98
N THR A 222 -3.48 16.98 -16.13
CA THR A 222 -3.84 17.89 -15.02
C THR A 222 -3.07 17.60 -13.73
N TYR A 223 -2.87 16.32 -13.43
CA TYR A 223 -2.22 15.82 -12.22
C TYR A 223 -1.00 14.99 -12.60
N SER A 224 0.18 15.60 -12.50
CA SER A 224 1.46 14.90 -12.66
C SER A 224 1.75 13.89 -11.53
N ASP A 225 1.12 14.09 -10.38
CA ASP A 225 1.24 13.22 -9.20
C ASP A 225 0.08 12.21 -9.12
N LYS A 226 0.43 10.91 -9.04
CA LYS A 226 -0.55 9.81 -8.93
C LYS A 226 -1.46 9.94 -7.71
N SER A 227 -0.92 10.32 -6.56
CA SER A 227 -1.69 10.45 -5.31
C SER A 227 -2.74 11.55 -5.45
N LYS A 228 -2.39 12.68 -6.08
CA LYS A 228 -3.35 13.76 -6.36
C LYS A 228 -4.44 13.33 -7.34
N ALA A 229 -4.07 12.59 -8.39
CA ALA A 229 -5.04 12.06 -9.34
C ALA A 229 -6.01 11.07 -8.68
N VAL A 230 -5.52 10.18 -7.80
CA VAL A 230 -6.36 9.23 -7.06
C VAL A 230 -7.31 9.95 -6.11
N VAL A 231 -6.84 10.95 -5.37
CA VAL A 231 -7.69 11.78 -4.50
C VAL A 231 -8.80 12.47 -5.31
N PHE A 232 -8.44 13.05 -6.47
CA PHE A 232 -9.41 13.66 -7.36
C PHE A 232 -10.46 12.65 -7.87
N ILE A 233 -10.02 11.48 -8.35
CA ILE A 233 -10.94 10.45 -8.87
C ILE A 233 -11.94 10.05 -7.79
N LYS A 234 -11.47 9.80 -6.55
CA LYS A 234 -12.35 9.45 -5.43
C LYS A 234 -13.40 10.52 -5.17
N ASP A 235 -12.98 11.78 -5.07
CA ASP A 235 -13.91 12.89 -4.81
C ASP A 235 -14.87 13.12 -5.98
N TYR A 236 -14.39 13.12 -7.23
CA TYR A 236 -15.22 13.38 -8.40
C TYR A 236 -16.26 12.28 -8.64
N VAL A 237 -15.90 11.00 -8.42
CA VAL A 237 -16.84 9.89 -8.62
C VAL A 237 -17.96 9.89 -7.56
N LEU A 238 -17.66 10.32 -6.33
CA LEU A 238 -18.67 10.42 -5.27
C LEU A 238 -19.43 11.76 -5.30
N ASN A 239 -18.77 12.84 -5.68
CA ASN A 239 -19.29 14.22 -5.64
C ASN A 239 -19.04 14.96 -6.98
N PRO A 240 -19.58 14.46 -8.11
CA PRO A 240 -19.33 15.09 -9.40
C PRO A 240 -19.99 16.46 -9.47
N SER A 241 -19.27 17.44 -10.02
CA SER A 241 -19.79 18.78 -10.32
C SER A 241 -19.13 19.32 -11.58
N LYS A 242 -19.78 20.27 -12.24
CA LYS A 242 -19.26 20.89 -13.47
C LYS A 242 -17.91 21.58 -13.22
N ASP A 243 -17.76 22.23 -12.07
CA ASP A 243 -16.54 22.99 -11.72
C ASP A 243 -15.35 22.08 -11.43
N LYS A 244 -15.58 20.85 -10.98
CA LYS A 244 -14.53 19.84 -10.76
C LYS A 244 -14.16 19.08 -12.05
N ALA A 245 -14.92 19.21 -13.14
CA ALA A 245 -14.72 18.37 -14.30
C ALA A 245 -13.40 18.69 -15.01
N VAL A 246 -12.49 17.71 -15.05
CA VAL A 246 -11.20 17.80 -15.74
C VAL A 246 -11.33 17.65 -17.25
N CYS A 247 -12.42 17.01 -17.72
CA CYS A 247 -12.69 16.89 -19.13
C CYS A 247 -13.24 18.21 -19.70
N MET A 248 -12.86 18.52 -20.95
CA MET A 248 -13.27 19.75 -21.63
C MET A 248 -14.82 19.93 -21.64
N PRO A 249 -15.36 21.17 -21.58
CA PRO A 249 -16.79 21.43 -21.52
C PRO A 249 -17.63 20.76 -22.62
N GLN A 250 -17.04 20.58 -23.81
CA GLN A 250 -17.68 19.88 -24.94
C GLN A 250 -18.00 18.41 -24.60
N LYS A 251 -17.22 17.77 -23.70
CA LYS A 251 -17.49 16.41 -23.22
C LYS A 251 -18.67 16.38 -22.26
N ILE A 252 -18.81 17.39 -21.41
CA ILE A 252 -19.99 17.53 -20.54
C ILE A 252 -21.23 17.82 -21.39
N LYS A 253 -21.13 18.69 -22.41
CA LYS A 253 -22.24 18.93 -23.35
C LYS A 253 -22.69 17.65 -24.07
N ARG A 254 -21.74 16.75 -24.36
CA ARG A 254 -22.01 15.49 -25.08
C ARG A 254 -22.54 14.37 -24.19
N PHE A 255 -21.85 14.08 -23.09
CA PHE A 255 -22.12 12.90 -22.24
C PHE A 255 -22.90 13.26 -20.97
N GLY A 256 -23.12 14.54 -20.70
CA GLY A 256 -23.63 15.00 -19.42
C GLY A 256 -22.55 15.02 -18.33
N LEU A 257 -22.97 15.40 -17.12
CA LEU A 257 -22.16 15.27 -15.92
C LEU A 257 -22.22 13.81 -15.45
N MET A 258 -21.08 13.26 -14.98
CA MET A 258 -21.06 11.91 -14.41
C MET A 258 -22.05 11.81 -13.24
N PRO A 259 -22.90 10.77 -13.17
CA PRO A 259 -23.77 10.57 -12.03
C PRO A 259 -22.95 10.15 -10.80
N SER A 260 -23.33 10.65 -9.62
CA SER A 260 -22.70 10.24 -8.35
C SER A 260 -22.80 8.73 -8.17
N GLN A 261 -21.70 8.12 -7.74
CA GLN A 261 -21.65 6.69 -7.40
C GLN A 261 -21.72 6.42 -5.89
N LYS A 262 -22.16 7.41 -5.10
CA LYS A 262 -22.44 7.20 -3.66
C LYS A 262 -23.44 6.05 -3.49
N GLY A 263 -23.10 5.10 -2.62
CA GLY A 263 -23.89 3.88 -2.39
C GLY A 263 -23.60 2.73 -3.36
N ASN A 264 -23.06 3.01 -4.54
CA ASN A 264 -22.72 1.97 -5.53
C ASN A 264 -21.26 1.49 -5.41
N VAL A 265 -20.37 2.38 -4.97
CA VAL A 265 -18.94 2.11 -4.78
C VAL A 265 -18.45 2.77 -3.49
N THR A 266 -17.63 2.05 -2.74
CA THR A 266 -17.00 2.53 -1.50
C THR A 266 -15.71 3.30 -1.81
N GLU A 267 -15.26 4.13 -0.86
CA GLU A 267 -13.98 4.83 -1.00
C GLU A 267 -12.78 3.89 -1.16
N LYS A 268 -12.82 2.71 -0.50
CA LYS A 268 -11.75 1.72 -0.58
C LYS A 268 -11.71 1.06 -1.96
N GLU A 269 -12.87 0.69 -2.51
CA GLU A 269 -12.96 0.19 -3.89
C GLU A 269 -12.50 1.27 -4.90
N LEU A 270 -12.89 2.53 -4.70
CA LEU A 270 -12.45 3.64 -5.56
C LEU A 270 -10.94 3.85 -5.52
N GLU A 271 -10.30 3.70 -4.37
CA GLU A 271 -8.85 3.76 -4.27
C GLU A 271 -8.19 2.66 -5.12
N VAL A 272 -8.69 1.42 -5.04
CA VAL A 272 -8.18 0.30 -5.85
C VAL A 272 -8.42 0.54 -7.35
N ILE A 273 -9.64 0.95 -7.73
CA ILE A 273 -10.00 1.27 -9.12
C ILE A 273 -9.12 2.40 -9.67
N ALA A 274 -8.99 3.51 -8.93
CA ALA A 274 -8.26 4.69 -9.38
C ALA A 274 -6.77 4.42 -9.55
N ASN A 275 -6.15 3.64 -8.65
CA ASN A 275 -4.76 3.21 -8.79
C ASN A 275 -4.58 2.38 -10.07
N TRP A 276 -5.46 1.39 -10.30
CA TRP A 276 -5.42 0.58 -11.51
C TRP A 276 -5.63 1.41 -12.79
N MET A 277 -6.59 2.33 -12.79
CA MET A 277 -6.83 3.25 -13.91
C MET A 277 -5.57 4.07 -14.22
N PHE A 278 -4.92 4.63 -13.19
CA PHE A 278 -3.70 5.42 -13.36
C PHE A 278 -2.53 4.60 -13.90
N ASP A 279 -2.36 3.36 -13.47
CA ASP A 279 -1.24 2.53 -13.89
C ASP A 279 -1.42 1.98 -15.32
N ASN A 280 -2.65 1.75 -15.75
CA ASN A 280 -2.93 1.05 -17.02
C ASN A 280 -3.42 1.97 -18.15
N PHE A 281 -3.85 3.20 -17.86
CA PHE A 281 -4.44 4.09 -18.85
C PHE A 281 -3.86 5.51 -18.85
N PRO A 282 -3.83 6.18 -20.02
CA PRO A 282 -3.95 5.55 -21.34
C PRO A 282 -2.72 4.65 -21.63
N PRO A 283 -2.84 3.66 -22.52
CA PRO A 283 -1.72 2.84 -22.95
C PRO A 283 -0.68 3.70 -23.64
N LYS A 284 0.55 3.22 -23.61
CA LYS A 284 1.71 3.89 -24.21
C LYS A 284 1.43 4.21 -25.68
N GLY A 285 1.68 5.45 -26.07
CA GLY A 285 1.47 5.92 -27.46
C GLY A 285 0.02 6.26 -27.81
N PHE A 286 -0.92 6.27 -26.85
CA PHE A 286 -2.28 6.68 -27.11
C PHE A 286 -2.35 8.13 -27.63
N ARG A 287 -2.96 8.28 -28.81
CA ARG A 287 -3.34 9.57 -29.39
C ARG A 287 -4.87 9.68 -29.41
N GLY A 288 -5.38 10.80 -28.90
CA GLY A 288 -6.82 11.10 -28.91
C GLY A 288 -7.37 11.19 -30.34
N MET A 289 -8.69 11.05 -30.49
CA MET A 289 -9.36 11.05 -31.81
C MET A 289 -9.62 12.46 -32.37
N GLY A 290 -8.75 13.41 -32.09
CA GLY A 290 -8.84 14.76 -32.63
C GLY A 290 -7.86 14.95 -33.78
N HIS A 291 -8.35 15.40 -34.95
CA HIS A 291 -7.52 16.01 -35.97
C HIS A 291 -7.02 17.37 -35.45
N GLY A 292 -5.94 17.34 -34.68
CA GLY A 292 -5.31 18.54 -34.15
C GLY A 292 -3.92 18.20 -33.61
N ARG A 293 -2.89 18.83 -34.20
CA ARG A 293 -1.49 18.70 -33.79
C ARG A 293 -1.34 19.10 -32.32
N PHE A 294 -1.29 18.14 -31.41
CA PHE A 294 -0.69 18.34 -30.09
C PHE A 294 0.78 17.94 -30.20
N ASN A 295 1.65 18.96 -30.24
CA ASN A 295 3.10 18.78 -30.16
C ASN A 295 3.42 17.98 -28.89
N GLY A 296 4.08 16.84 -29.10
CA GLY A 296 4.42 15.91 -28.03
C GLY A 296 5.43 16.53 -27.07
N MET A 297 5.05 16.60 -25.79
CA MET A 297 6.05 16.46 -24.73
C MET A 297 6.34 14.97 -24.58
N GLN A 298 7.51 14.56 -25.09
CA GLN A 298 8.11 13.29 -24.71
C GLN A 298 8.51 13.40 -23.23
N TYR A 299 7.95 12.52 -22.40
CA TYR A 299 8.45 12.32 -21.05
C TYR A 299 9.78 11.56 -21.15
N LYS A 300 10.87 12.22 -20.73
CA LYS A 300 12.11 11.57 -20.30
C LYS A 300 11.91 10.99 -18.90
#